data_AF-A0A2H0LYW4-F1
#
_entry.id   AF-A0A2H0LYW4-F1
#
_cell.length_a   1.000
_cell.length_b   1.000
_cell.length_c   1.000
_cell.angle_alpha   90.00
_cell.angle_beta   90.00
_cell.angle_gamma   90.00
#
_symmetry.space_group_name_H-M   'P 1'
#
loop_
_entity.id
_entity.type
_entity.pdbx_description
1 polymer ?
#
loop_
_entity_poly.entity_id
_entity_poly.type
_entity_poly.pdbx_seq_one_letter_code
_entity_poly.pdbx_strand_id
1 'polypeptide(L)'
;MHIKKPLKQLSLMVLRRINMITEIGIVAGEIWHFLDQNQEVTLSKIISNIDRPRDNILMSLGWLAREGHILLLQDKKDYRISLRK
;
A
#
# COMPACT_ATOMS: atom_id res chain seq x y z
N MET A 1 29.54 24.06 -4.64
CA MET A 1 29.07 23.98 -3.23
C MET A 1 28.44 22.61 -2.99
N HIS A 2 29.18 21.66 -2.41
CA HIS A 2 28.64 20.35 -2.04
C HIS A 2 28.12 20.42 -0.60
N ILE A 3 26.80 20.41 -0.42
CA ILE A 3 26.19 20.41 0.90
C ILE A 3 26.22 18.96 1.42
N LYS A 4 27.22 18.61 2.24
CA LYS A 4 27.20 17.35 3.00
C LYS A 4 26.08 17.45 4.04
N LYS A 5 24.96 16.76 3.84
CA LYS A 5 23.90 16.66 4.85
C LYS A 5 24.48 16.05 6.14
N PRO A 6 24.16 16.58 7.34
CA PRO A 6 24.72 16.08 8.60
C PRO A 6 24.25 14.65 8.91
N LEU A 7 25.14 13.83 9.49
CA LEU A 7 24.93 12.39 9.74
C LEU A 7 23.63 12.08 10.51
N LYS A 8 23.24 12.95 11.46
CA LYS A 8 21.97 12.84 12.22
C LYS A 8 20.73 12.97 11.34
N GLN A 9 20.77 13.86 10.34
CA GLN A 9 19.65 14.08 9.43
C GLN A 9 19.49 12.90 8.45
N LEU A 10 20.61 12.29 8.03
CA LEU A 10 20.60 11.08 7.22
C LEU A 10 19.97 9.90 7.99
N SER A 11 20.38 9.70 9.26
CA SER A 11 19.82 8.67 10.13
C SER A 11 18.30 8.84 10.33
N LEU A 12 17.83 10.05 10.62
CA LEU A 12 16.40 10.33 10.77
C LEU A 12 15.61 10.08 9.47
N MET A 13 16.18 10.44 8.32
CA MET A 13 15.55 10.20 7.01
C MET A 13 15.39 8.70 6.72
N VAL A 14 16.41 7.90 7.06
CA VAL A 14 16.37 6.44 6.91
C VAL A 14 15.33 5.84 7.86
N LEU A 15 15.32 6.23 9.13
CA LEU A 15 14.33 5.75 10.10
C LEU A 15 12.89 6.07 9.69
N ARG A 16 12.64 7.29 9.19
CA ARG A 16 11.33 7.67 8.65
C ARG A 16 10.92 6.81 7.47
N ARG A 17 11.86 6.50 6.56
CA ARG A 17 11.61 5.60 5.42
C ARG A 17 11.31 4.18 5.87
N ILE A 18 12.06 3.64 6.83
CA ILE A 18 11.82 2.30 7.38
C ILE A 18 10.42 2.24 8.00
N ASN A 19 10.05 3.22 8.84
CA ASN A 19 8.74 3.27 9.47
C ASN A 19 7.60 3.32 8.42
N MET A 20 7.79 4.08 7.35
CA MET A 20 6.82 4.16 6.25
C MET A 20 6.68 2.82 5.51
N ILE A 21 7.79 2.13 5.20
CA ILE A 21 7.76 0.83 4.53
C ILE A 21 7.08 -0.22 5.43
N THR A 22 7.38 -0.21 6.73
CA THR A 22 6.74 -1.10 7.70
C THR A 22 5.22 -0.90 7.75
N GLU A 23 4.76 0.35 7.80
CA GLU A 23 3.32 0.66 7.77
C GLU A 23 2.66 0.18 6.47
N ILE A 24 3.31 0.38 5.31
CA ILE A 24 2.81 -0.10 4.03
C ILE A 24 2.64 -1.63 4.04
N GLY A 25 3.61 -2.36 4.59
CA GLY A 25 3.55 -3.82 4.72
C GLY A 25 2.42 -4.30 5.64
N ILE A 26 2.21 -3.62 6.76
CA ILE A 26 1.11 -3.93 7.69
C ILE A 26 -0.24 -3.74 7.01
N VAL A 27 -0.46 -2.58 6.38
CA VAL A 27 -1.70 -2.27 5.68
C VAL A 27 -1.90 -3.19 4.47
N ALA A 28 -0.83 -3.66 3.81
CA ALA A 28 -0.91 -4.65 2.74
C ALA A 28 -1.45 -6.00 3.26
N GLY A 29 -1.04 -6.42 4.46
CA GLY A 29 -1.61 -7.61 5.11
C GLY A 29 -3.10 -7.45 5.43
N GLU A 30 -3.52 -6.28 5.91
CA GLU A 30 -4.94 -5.96 6.16
C GLU A 30 -5.78 -6.04 4.87
N ILE A 31 -5.28 -5.42 3.78
CA ILE A 31 -5.94 -5.47 2.47
C ILE A 31 -6.01 -6.90 1.94
N TRP A 32 -4.93 -7.67 2.05
CA TRP A 32 -4.89 -9.05 1.60
C TRP A 32 -5.97 -9.88 2.31
N HIS A 33 -6.10 -9.73 3.63
CA HIS A 33 -7.11 -10.45 4.40
C HIS A 33 -8.54 -10.03 4.03
N PHE A 34 -8.76 -8.74 3.79
CA PHE A 34 -10.04 -8.24 3.29
C PHE A 34 -10.41 -8.83 1.93
N LEU A 35 -9.44 -8.95 1.01
CA LEU A 35 -9.65 -9.56 -0.31
C LEU A 35 -9.92 -11.06 -0.23
N ASP A 36 -9.22 -11.79 0.64
CA ASP A 36 -9.43 -13.22 0.86
C ASP A 36 -10.88 -13.53 1.28
N GLN A 37 -11.48 -12.65 2.09
CA GLN A 37 -12.86 -12.78 2.56
C GLN A 37 -13.92 -12.36 1.53
N ASN A 38 -13.59 -11.48 0.57
CA ASN A 38 -14.56 -10.84 -0.33
C ASN A 38 -14.36 -11.14 -1.83
N GLN A 39 -13.36 -11.97 -2.20
CA GLN A 39 -12.98 -12.35 -3.56
C GLN A 39 -12.56 -11.20 -4.49
N GLU A 40 -13.53 -10.48 -5.07
CA GLU A 40 -13.33 -9.35 -5.97
C GLU A 40 -14.12 -8.15 -5.44
N VAL A 41 -13.44 -7.04 -5.21
CA VAL A 41 -14.00 -5.81 -4.64
C VAL A 41 -13.51 -4.58 -5.40
N THR A 42 -14.24 -3.48 -5.31
CA THR A 42 -13.78 -2.22 -5.89
C THR A 42 -12.78 -1.50 -4.99
N LEU A 43 -11.89 -0.69 -5.57
CA LEU A 43 -10.97 0.16 -4.82
C LEU A 43 -11.72 1.11 -3.88
N SER A 44 -12.83 1.70 -4.33
CA SER A 44 -13.69 2.52 -3.47
C SER A 44 -14.23 1.75 -2.27
N LYS A 45 -14.54 0.46 -2.42
CA LYS A 45 -14.98 -0.40 -1.31
C LYS A 45 -13.83 -0.66 -0.33
N ILE A 46 -12.62 -0.96 -0.81
CA ILE A 46 -11.43 -1.11 0.06
C ILE A 46 -11.20 0.17 0.87
N ILE A 47 -11.19 1.34 0.20
CA ILE A 47 -10.93 2.64 0.83
C ILE A 47 -11.98 3.00 1.89
N SER A 48 -13.23 2.57 1.72
CA SER A 48 -14.31 2.86 2.68
C SER A 48 -14.42 1.83 3.81
N ASN A 49 -13.75 0.67 3.73
CA ASN A 49 -13.88 -0.42 4.71
C ASN A 49 -12.60 -0.66 5.51
N ILE A 50 -11.47 -0.14 5.06
CA ILE A 50 -10.20 -0.20 5.78
C ILE A 50 -9.94 1.18 6.39
N ASP A 51 -9.85 1.24 7.72
CA ASP A 51 -9.63 2.47 8.49
C ASP A 51 -8.16 2.91 8.43
N ARG A 52 -7.72 3.27 7.23
CA ARG A 52 -6.35 3.73 6.93
C ARG A 52 -6.41 4.92 5.97
N PRO A 53 -5.42 5.83 6.00
CA PRO A 53 -5.33 6.91 5.03
C PRO A 53 -5.34 6.37 3.60
N ARG A 54 -6.05 7.06 2.69
CA ARG A 54 -6.16 6.68 1.27
C ARG A 54 -4.79 6.39 0.65
N ASP A 55 -3.80 7.22 0.93
CA ASP A 55 -2.46 7.08 0.36
C ASP A 55 -1.76 5.81 0.87
N ASN A 56 -1.95 5.43 2.15
CA ASN A 56 -1.44 4.17 2.69
C ASN A 56 -2.07 2.98 1.97
N ILE A 57 -3.39 3.01 1.76
CA ILE A 57 -4.10 1.95 1.02
C ILE A 57 -3.56 1.82 -0.41
N LEU A 58 -3.37 2.94 -1.12
CA LEU A 58 -2.85 2.93 -2.48
C LEU A 58 -1.39 2.41 -2.54
N MET A 59 -0.54 2.83 -1.61
CA MET A 59 0.84 2.35 -1.52
C MET A 59 0.89 0.85 -1.20
N SER A 60 0.03 0.38 -0.30
CA SER A 60 -0.07 -1.05 0.07
C SER A 60 -0.64 -1.91 -1.06
N LEU A 61 -1.60 -1.41 -1.83
CA LEU A 61 -2.02 -2.08 -3.08
C LEU A 61 -0.87 -2.16 -4.09
N GLY A 62 -0.09 -1.09 -4.23
CA GLY A 62 1.13 -1.10 -5.05
C GLY A 62 2.16 -2.13 -4.58
N TRP A 63 2.32 -2.30 -3.27
CA TRP A 63 3.17 -3.33 -2.68
C TRP A 63 2.70 -4.74 -3.06
N LEU A 64 1.42 -5.04 -2.85
CA LEU A 64 0.83 -6.33 -3.23
C LEU A 64 0.94 -6.60 -4.74
N ALA A 65 0.73 -5.58 -5.57
CA ALA A 65 0.86 -5.69 -7.02
C ALA A 65 2.31 -6.00 -7.45
N ARG A 66 3.29 -5.34 -6.82
CA ARG A 66 4.73 -5.61 -7.04
C ARG A 66 5.10 -7.06 -6.75
N GLU A 67 4.51 -7.65 -5.70
CA GLU A 67 4.75 -9.05 -5.30
C GLU A 67 3.88 -10.06 -6.05
N GLY A 68 2.98 -9.58 -6.92
CA GLY A 68 2.12 -10.42 -7.74
C GLY A 68 0.93 -11.00 -6.98
N HIS A 69 0.61 -10.51 -5.78
CA HIS A 69 -0.47 -11.05 -4.94
C HIS A 69 -1.88 -10.67 -5.41
N ILE A 70 -2.02 -9.60 -6.19
CA ILE A 70 -3.32 -9.11 -6.65
C ILE A 70 -3.40 -8.92 -8.16
N LEU A 71 -4.63 -8.89 -8.65
CA LEU A 71 -5.02 -8.46 -10.00
C LEU A 71 -5.81 -7.15 -9.89
N LEU A 72 -5.58 -6.23 -10.84
CA LEU A 72 -6.30 -4.97 -10.96
C LEU A 72 -6.93 -4.89 -12.35
N LEU A 73 -8.24 -4.64 -12.40
CA LEU A 73 -8.99 -4.42 -13.62
C LEU A 73 -9.65 -3.04 -13.55
N GLN A 74 -9.28 -2.13 -14.44
CA GLN A 74 -9.93 -0.84 -14.53
C GLN A 74 -11.36 -1.02 -15.02
N ASP A 75 -12.32 -0.51 -14.26
CA ASP A 75 -13.74 -0.47 -14.62
C ASP A 75 -14.25 0.97 -14.55
N LYS A 76 -14.38 1.59 -15.73
CA LYS A 76 -14.76 3.01 -15.90
C LYS A 76 -13.83 3.95 -15.11
N LYS A 77 -14.29 4.41 -13.94
CA LYS A 77 -13.60 5.37 -13.06
C LYS A 77 -13.06 4.73 -11.76
N ASP A 78 -13.17 3.41 -11.63
CA ASP A 78 -12.73 2.65 -10.46
C ASP A 78 -11.87 1.45 -10.90
N TYR A 79 -11.38 0.67 -9.92
CA TYR A 79 -10.67 -0.58 -10.14
C TYR A 79 -11.35 -1.71 -9.39
N ARG A 80 -11.50 -2.86 -10.06
CA ARG A 80 -11.81 -4.14 -9.42
C ARG A 80 -10.50 -4.84 -9.06
N ILE A 81 -10.43 -5.33 -7.83
CA ILE A 81 -9.24 -5.89 -7.22
C ILE A 81 -9.58 -7.25 -6.64
N SER A 82 -8.75 -8.24 -6.92
CA SER A 82 -8.88 -9.61 -6.42
C SER A 82 -7.51 -10.22 -6.15
N LEU A 83 -7.47 -11.28 -5.32
CA LEU A 83 -6.25 -12.06 -5.13
C LEU A 83 -5.91 -12.84 -6.40
N ARG A 84 -4.62 -12.90 -6.73
CA ARG A 84 -4.12 -13.81 -7.78
C ARG A 84 -4.20 -15.24 -7.26
N LYS A 85 -4.95 -16.09 -7.96
CA LYS A 85 -5.00 -17.55 -7.74
C LYS A 85 -3.89 -18.26 -8.50
#